data_AF-A0A4Q1RRC4-F1
#
_entry.id   AF-A0A4Q1RRC4-F1
#
_cell.length_a   1.000
_cell.length_b   1.000
_cell.length_c   1.000
_cell.angle_alpha   90.00
_cell.angle_beta   90.00
_cell.angle_gamma   90.00
#
_symmetry.space_group_name_H-M   'P 1'
#
loop_
_entity.id
_entity.type
_entity.pdbx_description
1 polymer ?
#
loop_
_entity_poly.entity_id
_entity_poly.type
_entity_poly.pdbx_seq_one_letter_code
_entity_poly.pdbx_strand_id
1 'polypeptide(L)' 'MKPKERFSIIQELSNTYPIAWLCQLAGVSRSGYYRWVNRQGIVTEKQKENEQIKQMILECHQKVNGIYG' A
#
# COMPACT_ATOMS: atom_id res chain seq x y z
N MET A 1 -14.81 16.87 0.81
CA MET A 1 -14.04 15.94 -0.05
C MET A 1 -14.62 14.56 0.05
N LYS A 2 -15.05 13.99 -1.07
CA LYS A 2 -15.52 12.62 -1.16
C LYS A 2 -14.32 11.65 -1.03
N PRO A 3 -14.47 10.47 -0.41
CA PRO A 3 -13.37 9.52 -0.23
C PRO A 3 -12.66 9.13 -1.54
N LYS A 4 -13.40 9.12 -2.66
CA LYS A 4 -12.90 8.81 -4.00
C LYS A 4 -11.84 9.81 -4.51
N GLU A 5 -11.99 11.09 -4.17
CA GLU A 5 -11.06 12.15 -4.60
C GLU A 5 -9.69 11.99 -3.94
N ARG A 6 -9.67 11.65 -2.64
CA ARG A 6 -8.42 11.43 -1.90
C ARG A 6 -7.61 10.28 -2.49
N PHE A 7 -8.28 9.17 -2.83
CA PHE A 7 -7.59 8.02 -3.42
C PHE A 7 -7.09 8.29 -4.84
N SER A 8 -7.81 9.09 -5.64
CA SER A 8 -7.37 9.51 -6.97
C SER A 8 -6.07 10.32 -6.90
N ILE A 9 -5.99 11.28 -5.95
CA ILE A 9 -4.79 12.10 -5.75
C ILE A 9 -3.61 11.23 -5.27
N ILE A 10 -3.84 10.31 -4.34
CA ILE A 10 -2.80 9.37 -3.89
C ILE A 10 -2.31 8.53 -5.07
N GLN A 11 -3.19 8.10 -5.98
CA GLN A 11 -2.80 7.30 -7.13
C GLN A 11 -1.91 8.07 -8.10
N GLU A 12 -2.25 9.32 -8.41
CA GLU A 12 -1.44 10.19 -9.26
C GLU A 12 -0.05 10.44 -8.66
N LEU A 13 -0.01 10.72 -7.35
CA LEU A 13 1.24 10.96 -6.63
C LEU A 13 2.02 9.68 -6.32
N SER A 14 1.41 8.49 -6.41
CA SER A 14 2.05 7.21 -6.10
C SER A 14 3.21 6.87 -7.04
N ASN A 15 3.23 7.51 -8.22
CA ASN A 15 4.33 7.35 -9.14
C ASN A 15 5.61 8.03 -8.63
N THR A 16 5.47 9.16 -7.95
CA THR A 16 6.56 10.01 -7.45
C THR A 16 6.89 9.76 -5.98
N TYR A 17 5.87 9.47 -5.15
CA TYR A 17 6.00 9.37 -3.69
C TYR A 17 5.50 8.02 -3.15
N PRO A 18 6.06 7.54 -2.02
CA PRO A 18 5.59 6.33 -1.38
C PRO A 18 4.13 6.44 -0.94
N ILE A 19 3.32 5.44 -1.33
CA ILE A 19 1.89 5.31 -0.95
C ILE A 19 1.71 5.39 0.57
N ALA A 20 2.65 4.84 1.33
CA ALA A 20 2.67 4.88 2.78
C ALA A 20 2.59 6.31 3.34
N TRP A 21 3.35 7.23 2.74
CA TRP A 21 3.44 8.62 3.15
C TRP A 21 2.21 9.40 2.67
N LEU A 22 1.78 9.16 1.43
CA LEU A 22 0.58 9.76 0.87
C LEU A 22 -0.70 9.38 1.63
N CYS A 23 -0.84 8.12 2.05
CA CYS A 23 -1.98 7.69 2.88
C CYS A 23 -1.98 8.38 4.25
N GLN A 24 -0.80 8.58 4.86
CA GLN A 24 -0.67 9.28 6.13
C GLN A 24 -1.05 10.76 5.98
N LEU A 25 -0.57 11.41 4.92
CA LEU A 25 -0.87 12.82 4.62
C LEU A 25 -2.37 13.03 4.33
N ALA A 26 -2.98 12.11 3.59
CA ALA A 26 -4.41 12.18 3.24
C ALA A 26 -5.34 11.72 4.37
N GLY A 27 -4.81 11.23 5.49
CA GLY A 27 -5.59 10.71 6.62
C GLY A 27 -6.45 9.49 6.25
N VAL A 28 -5.96 8.64 5.36
CA VAL A 28 -6.66 7.41 4.93
C VAL A 28 -5.86 6.17 5.33
N SER A 29 -6.57 5.07 5.59
CA SER A 29 -5.89 3.80 5.81
C SER A 29 -5.33 3.26 4.49
N ARG A 30 -4.12 2.68 4.55
CA ARG A 30 -3.52 1.98 3.41
C ARG A 30 -4.44 0.88 2.88
N SER A 31 -5.08 0.13 3.79
CA SER A 31 -6.04 -0.93 3.45
C SER A 31 -7.29 -0.41 2.73
N GLY A 32 -7.79 0.79 3.07
CA GLY A 32 -8.89 1.43 2.38
C GLY A 32 -8.51 1.85 0.96
N TYR A 33 -7.30 2.39 0.79
CA TYR A 33 -6.75 2.73 -0.53
C TYR A 33 -6.61 1.48 -1.41
N TYR A 34 -5.95 0.42 -0.94
CA TYR A 34 -5.80 -0.81 -1.73
C TYR A 34 -7.14 -1.47 -2.08
N ARG A 35 -8.12 -1.45 -1.18
CA ARG A 35 -9.48 -1.93 -1.47
C ARG A 35 -10.16 -1.11 -2.57
N TRP A 36 -9.98 0.20 -2.55
CA TRP A 36 -10.50 1.09 -3.59
C TRP A 36 -9.84 0.83 -4.95
N VAL A 37 -8.52 0.67 -4.96
CA VAL A 37 -7.75 0.34 -6.17
C VAL A 37 -8.19 -0.99 -6.77
N ASN A 38 -8.31 -2.03 -5.94
CA ASN A 38 -8.76 -3.36 -6.38
C ASN A 38 -10.19 -3.32 -6.97
N ARG A 39 -11.08 -2.49 -6.42
CA ARG A 39 -12.45 -2.29 -6.97
C ARG A 39 -12.47 -1.58 -8.32
N GLN A 40 -11.45 -0.77 -8.63
CA GLN A 40 -11.34 -0.13 -9.95
C GLN A 40 -10.65 -1.04 -10.97
N GLY A 41 -10.13 -2.21 -10.56
CA GLY A 41 -9.33 -3.08 -11.42
C GLY A 41 -7.96 -2.49 -11.80
N ILE A 42 -7.55 -1.39 -11.15
CA ILE A 42 -6.32 -0.67 -11.48
C ILE A 42 -5.17 -1.25 -10.65
N VAL A 43 -4.81 -2.52 -10.89
CA VAL A 43 -3.63 -3.09 -10.23
C VAL A 43 -2.39 -2.54 -10.94
N THR A 44 -1.74 -1.53 -10.35
CA THR A 44 -0.46 -1.04 -10.86
C THR A 44 0.64 -2.06 -10.57
N GLU A 45 1.55 -2.33 -11.51
CA GLU A 45 2.67 -3.28 -11.33
C GLU A 45 3.47 -3.02 -10.05
N LYS A 46 3.72 -1.74 -9.75
CA LYS A 46 4.40 -1.28 -8.53
C LYS A 46 3.68 -1.67 -7.23
N GLN A 47 2.35 -1.82 -7.26
CA GLN A 47 1.59 -2.31 -6.09
C GLN A 47 1.74 -3.81 -5.90
N LYS A 48 1.76 -4.57 -7.00
CA LYS A 48 2.02 -6.01 -6.97
C LYS A 48 3.43 -6.28 -6.43
N GLU A 49 4.43 -5.53 -6.88
CA GLU A 49 5.80 -5.60 -6.34
C GLU A 49 5.84 -5.26 -4.85
N ASN A 50 5.14 -4.20 -4.41
CA ASN A 50 5.11 -3.84 -2.99
C ASN A 50 4.40 -4.89 -2.12
N GLU A 51 3.33 -5.52 -2.61
CA GLU A 51 2.69 -6.64 -1.91
C GLU A 51 3.60 -7.87 -1.87
N GLN A 52 4.33 -8.17 -2.94
CA GLN A 52 5.29 -9.26 -2.98
C GLN A 52 6.47 -9.02 -2.02
N ILE A 53 7.03 -7.81 -2.01
CA ILE A 53 8.09 -7.41 -1.08
C ILE A 53 7.57 -7.48 0.36
N LYS A 54 6.35 -7.01 0.62
CA LYS A 54 5.73 -7.11 1.95
C LYS A 54 5.53 -8.56 2.37
N GLN A 55 5.08 -9.43 1.47
CA GLN A 55 4.94 -10.87 1.73
C GLN A 55 6.30 -11.50 2.02
N MET A 56 7.34 -11.19 1.24
CA MET A 56 8.72 -11.66 1.52
C MET A 56 9.21 -11.20 2.89
N ILE A 57 8.95 -9.95 3.29
CA ILE A 57 9.33 -9.44 4.61
C ILE A 57 8.56 -10.18 5.71
N LEU A 58 7.26 -10.44 5.51
CA LEU A 58 6.42 -11.21 6.43
C LEU A 58 6.87 -12.66 6.56
N GLU A 59 7.22 -13.31 5.45
CA GLU A 59 7.74 -14.67 5.41
C GLU A 59 9.10 -14.77 6.09
N CYS A 60 10.00 -13.83 5.83
CA CYS A 60 11.27 -13.73 6.55
C CYS A 60 11.03 -13.55 8.05
N HIS A 61 10.12 -12.64 8.44
CA HIS A 61 9.78 -12.40 9.83
C HIS A 61 9.13 -13.63 10.52
N GLN A 62 8.30 -14.40 9.81
CA GLN A 62 7.77 -15.67 10.33
C GLN A 62 8.84 -16.75 10.45
N LYS A 63 9.78 -16.82 9.50
CA LYS A 63 10.89 -17.80 9.54
C LYS A 63 11.81 -17.60 10.74
N VAL A 64 12.01 -16.37 11.22
CA VAL A 64 12.86 -16.09 12.40
C VAL A 64 12.16 -16.17 13.76
N ASN A 65 10.85 -16.46 13.80
CA ASN A 65 10.08 -16.93 14.97
C ASN A 65 10.68 -16.63 16.38
N GLY A 66 10.96 -15.35 16.68
CA GLY A 66 11.35 -14.89 18.01
C GLY A 66 12.73 -15.29 18.53
N ILE A 67 13.69 -15.74 17.70
CA ILE A 67 15.05 -16.06 18.18
C ILE A 67 16.02 -14.91 17.88
N TYR A 68 15.76 -13.74 18.45
CA TYR A 68 16.83 -12.85 18.85
C TYR A 68 16.94 -12.98 20.36
N GLY A 69 17.77 -13.94 20.79
CA GLY A 69 18.38 -13.88 22.12
C GLY A 69 19.42 -12.76 22.15
#